data_AF-A0A662D432-F1
#
_entry.id   AF-A0A662D432-F1
#
_cell.length_a   1.000
_cell.length_b   1.000
_cell.length_c   1.000
_cell.angle_alpha   90.00
_cell.angle_beta   90.00
_cell.angle_gamma   90.00
#
_symmetry.space_group_name_H-M   'P 1'
#
loop_
_entity.id
_entity.type
_entity.pdbx_description
1 polymer ?
#
loop_
_entity_poly.entity_id
_entity_poly.type
_entity_poly.pdbx_seq_one_letter_code
_entity_poly.pdbx_strand_id
1 'polypeptide(L)'
;MKKYKNGEKIIACDLGTGGNNASLYDEDGECLESTLIPYRTYYPHPGWHEQAPAEWFNSVIESIEYLLVKRKHKRCDILCISFSAIVFESFLLTERADY
;
A
#
# COMPACT_ATOMS: atom_id res chain seq x y z
N MET A 1 10.77 -16.04 -22.51
CA MET A 1 10.69 -15.58 -21.11
C MET A 1 11.90 -14.71 -20.81
N LYS A 2 11.71 -13.41 -20.55
CA LYS A 2 12.81 -12.54 -20.08
C LYS A 2 13.21 -13.03 -18.69
N LYS A 3 14.44 -13.51 -18.55
CA LYS A 3 15.06 -13.76 -17.25
C LYS A 3 15.46 -12.41 -16.68
N TYR A 4 14.68 -11.88 -15.76
CA TYR A 4 15.15 -10.78 -14.92
C TYR A 4 16.37 -11.33 -14.16
N LYS A 5 17.47 -10.56 -14.10
CA LYS A 5 18.52 -10.82 -13.11
C LYS A 5 17.87 -10.81 -11.72
N ASN A 6 18.54 -11.27 -10.67
CA ASN A 6 18.08 -11.10 -9.28
C ASN A 6 18.06 -9.60 -8.90
N GLY A 7 17.31 -8.80 -9.65
CA GLY A 7 17.22 -7.36 -9.58
C GLY A 7 16.42 -6.99 -8.36
N GLU A 8 16.98 -6.01 -7.68
CA GLU A 8 16.39 -5.29 -6.57
C GLU A 8 15.05 -4.71 -7.02
N LYS A 9 13.98 -5.02 -6.28
CA LYS A 9 12.63 -4.55 -6.57
C LYS A 9 12.18 -3.56 -5.52
N ILE A 10 11.33 -2.64 -5.93
CA ILE A 10 10.78 -1.60 -5.07
C ILE A 10 9.27 -1.78 -5.03
N ILE A 11 8.70 -1.76 -3.83
CA ILE A 11 7.25 -1.63 -3.66
C ILE A 11 6.95 -0.17 -3.35
N ALA A 12 6.02 0.43 -4.07
CA ALA A 12 5.49 1.75 -3.75
C ALA A 12 4.03 1.61 -3.33
N CYS A 13 3.66 2.18 -2.18
CA CYS A 13 2.29 2.26 -1.68
C CYS A 13 1.82 3.72 -1.69
N ASP A 14 0.72 3.97 -2.40
CA ASP A 14 0.06 5.28 -2.48
C ASP A 14 -1.29 5.24 -1.78
N LEU A 15 -1.33 5.80 -0.57
CA LEU A 15 -2.50 5.87 0.29
C LEU A 15 -3.36 7.06 -0.11
N GLY A 16 -4.34 6.80 -0.98
CA GLY A 16 -5.34 7.76 -1.42
C GLY A 16 -6.59 7.77 -0.56
N THR A 17 -7.58 8.59 -0.89
CA THR A 17 -8.85 8.62 -0.15
C THR A 17 -9.79 7.46 -0.48
N GLY A 18 -9.54 6.73 -1.58
CA GLY A 18 -10.37 5.59 -2.00
C GLY A 18 -9.75 4.22 -1.72
N GLY A 19 -8.52 4.18 -1.23
CA GLY A 19 -7.76 2.93 -1.07
C GLY A 19 -6.25 3.12 -1.19
N ASN A 20 -5.53 2.03 -0.96
CA ASN A 20 -4.09 1.92 -1.16
C ASN A 20 -3.79 1.36 -2.55
N ASN A 21 -3.20 2.19 -3.42
CA ASN A 21 -2.66 1.74 -4.69
C ASN A 21 -1.20 1.32 -4.50
N ALA A 22 -0.92 0.03 -4.59
CA ALA A 22 0.42 -0.51 -4.42
C ALA A 22 0.96 -1.08 -5.73
N SER A 23 2.21 -0.78 -6.05
CA SER A 23 2.86 -1.20 -7.29
C SER A 23 4.27 -1.72 -7.02
N LEU A 24 4.69 -2.70 -7.82
CA LEU A 24 6.01 -3.32 -7.77
C LEU A 24 6.80 -2.91 -9.02
N TYR A 25 8.00 -2.38 -8.81
CA TYR A 25 8.89 -1.92 -9.86
C TYR A 25 10.21 -2.71 -9.87
N ASP A 26 10.82 -2.83 -11.05
CA ASP A 26 12.21 -3.25 -11.19
C ASP A 26 13.18 -2.06 -11.15
N GLU A 27 14.48 -2.36 -11.25
CA GLU A 27 15.58 -1.39 -11.22
C GLU A 27 15.57 -0.38 -12.38
N ASP A 28 14.93 -0.74 -13.51
CA ASP A 28 14.76 0.14 -14.67
C ASP A 28 13.53 1.05 -14.54
N GLY A 29 12.75 0.89 -13.46
CA GLY A 29 11.52 1.64 -13.20
C GLY A 29 10.29 1.08 -13.93
N GLU A 30 10.37 -0.13 -14.49
CA GLU A 30 9.23 -0.77 -15.14
C GLU A 30 8.24 -1.32 -14.09
N CYS A 31 6.95 -1.02 -14.27
CA CYS A 31 5.91 -1.55 -13.39
C CYS A 31 5.65 -3.03 -13.72
N LEU A 32 6.02 -3.91 -12.79
CA LEU A 32 5.87 -5.36 -12.94
C LEU A 32 4.47 -5.84 -12.57
N GLU A 33 3.81 -5.18 -11.61
CA GLU A 33 2.49 -5.51 -11.09
C GLU A 33 1.95 -4.35 -10.26
N SER A 34 0.62 -4.22 -10.20
CA SER A 34 -0.04 -3.29 -9.29
C SER A 34 -1.35 -3.85 -8.75
N THR A 35 -1.80 -3.29 -7.62
CA THR A 35 -3.06 -3.63 -7.00
C THR A 35 -3.66 -2.42 -6.30
N LEU A 36 -4.97 -2.41 -6.16
CA LEU A 36 -5.70 -1.43 -5.37
C LEU A 36 -6.49 -2.19 -4.30
N ILE A 37 -6.18 -1.91 -3.03
CA ILE A 37 -6.97 -2.41 -1.90
C ILE A 37 -7.84 -1.24 -1.40
N PRO A 38 -9.16 -1.28 -1.65
CA PRO A 38 -10.04 -0.19 -1.25
C PRO A 38 -10.28 -0.22 0.27
N TYR A 39 -10.43 0.95 0.87
CA TYR A 39 -10.95 1.13 2.22
C TYR A 39 -12.02 2.22 2.21
N ARG A 40 -12.83 2.26 3.28
CA ARG A 40 -14.05 3.07 3.27
C ARG A 40 -13.78 4.47 3.81
N THR A 41 -14.32 5.46 3.11
CA THR A 41 -14.59 6.78 3.69
C THR A 41 -16.00 6.80 4.27
N TYR A 42 -16.10 7.18 5.53
CA TYR A 42 -17.33 7.32 6.28
C TYR A 42 -17.80 8.77 6.24
N TYR A 43 -19.11 8.97 6.11
CA TYR A 43 -19.75 10.28 6.00
C TYR A 43 -20.85 10.38 7.08
N PRO A 44 -20.50 10.46 8.38
CA PRO A 44 -21.48 10.43 9.46
C PRO A 44 -22.38 11.68 9.49
N HIS A 45 -21.85 12.82 9.03
CA HIS A 45 -22.57 14.10 8.95
C HIS A 45 -22.21 14.86 7.68
N PRO A 46 -23.05 15.83 7.24
CA PRO A 46 -22.71 16.70 6.10
C PRO A 46 -21.38 17.43 6.32
N GLY A 47 -20.47 17.31 5.35
CA GLY A 47 -19.13 17.91 5.39
C GLY A 47 -18.10 17.13 6.21
N TRP A 48 -18.46 15.98 6.78
CA TRP A 48 -17.54 15.10 7.51
C TRP A 48 -17.05 13.98 6.61
N HIS A 49 -15.74 13.73 6.70
CA HIS A 49 -15.03 12.68 5.98
C HIS A 49 -14.12 11.99 6.99
N GLU A 50 -14.45 10.77 7.37
CA GLU A 50 -13.69 9.99 8.34
C GLU A 50 -13.19 8.70 7.69
N GLN A 51 -12.00 8.26 8.08
CA GLN A 51 -11.43 6.98 7.67
C GLN A 51 -10.90 6.24 8.88
N ALA A 52 -10.97 4.92 8.87
CA ALA A 52 -10.48 4.10 9.97
C ALA A 52 -8.97 3.82 9.77
N PRO A 53 -8.07 4.26 10.68
CA PRO A 53 -6.63 4.04 10.51
C PRO A 53 -6.22 2.58 10.39
N ALA A 54 -6.96 1.67 11.03
CA ALA A 54 -6.74 0.23 10.92
C ALA A 54 -7.00 -0.30 9.50
N GLU A 55 -7.96 0.26 8.77
CA GLU A 55 -8.24 -0.14 7.38
C GLU A 55 -7.07 0.24 6.45
N TRP A 56 -6.39 1.36 6.71
CA TRP A 56 -5.19 1.72 5.95
C TRP A 56 -4.04 0.75 6.19
N PHE A 57 -3.77 0.44 7.47
CA PHE A 57 -2.71 -0.51 7.81
C PHE A 57 -2.97 -1.87 7.17
N ASN A 58 -4.19 -2.39 7.30
CA ASN A 58 -4.58 -3.66 6.68
C ASN A 58 -4.43 -3.61 5.16
N SER A 59 -4.82 -2.51 4.51
CA SER A 59 -4.68 -2.36 3.06
C SER A 59 -3.22 -2.36 2.59
N VAL A 60 -2.27 -1.92 3.41
CA VAL A 60 -0.83 -2.01 3.11
C VAL A 60 -0.36 -3.46 3.18
N ILE A 61 -0.72 -4.17 4.24
CA ILE A 61 -0.36 -5.58 4.42
C ILE A 61 -0.93 -6.43 3.28
N GLU A 62 -2.23 -6.32 3.00
CA GLU A 62 -2.90 -7.07 1.93
C GLU A 62 -2.29 -6.78 0.55
N SER A 63 -1.99 -5.52 0.26
CA SER A 63 -1.32 -5.12 -0.99
C SER A 63 0.06 -5.77 -1.14
N ILE A 64 0.89 -5.74 -0.10
CA ILE A 64 2.24 -6.31 -0.13
C ILE A 64 2.16 -7.84 -0.30
N GLU A 65 1.27 -8.50 0.45
CA GLU A 65 1.06 -9.94 0.31
C GLU A 65 0.63 -10.32 -1.10
N TYR A 66 -0.30 -9.57 -1.69
CA TYR A 66 -0.74 -9.77 -3.06
C TYR A 66 0.42 -9.69 -4.06
N LEU A 67 1.23 -8.62 -3.98
CA LEU A 67 2.35 -8.38 -4.88
C LEU A 67 3.43 -9.47 -4.76
N LEU A 68 3.63 -10.02 -3.57
CA LEU A 68 4.58 -11.11 -3.34
C LEU A 68 4.06 -12.48 -3.81
N VAL A 69 2.80 -12.80 -3.53
CA VAL A 69 2.21 -14.12 -3.81
C VAL A 69 1.98 -14.33 -5.30
N LYS A 70 1.40 -13.35 -6.01
CA LYS A 70 0.94 -13.49 -7.40
C LYS A 70 2.06 -13.87 -8.37
N ARG A 71 3.28 -13.42 -8.11
CA ARG A 71 4.47 -13.68 -8.94
C ARG A 71 5.48 -14.62 -8.29
N LYS A 72 5.19 -15.14 -7.08
CA LYS A 72 6.15 -15.92 -6.26
C LYS A 72 7.47 -15.18 -6.07
N HIS A 73 7.43 -13.85 -5.92
CA HIS A 73 8.63 -13.08 -5.66
C HIS A 73 9.18 -13.45 -4.28
N LYS A 74 10.48 -13.68 -4.18
CA LYS A 74 11.10 -13.91 -2.88
C LYS A 74 11.17 -12.59 -2.14
N ARG A 75 10.88 -12.61 -0.84
CA ARG A 75 11.03 -11.43 0.02
C ARG A 75 12.45 -10.82 -0.04
N CYS A 76 13.48 -11.64 -0.26
CA CYS A 76 14.87 -11.19 -0.38
C CYS A 76 15.16 -10.37 -1.65
N ASP A 77 14.23 -10.29 -2.59
CA ASP A 77 14.40 -9.50 -3.81
C ASP A 77 13.83 -8.08 -3.64
N ILE A 78 13.15 -7.76 -2.53
CA ILE A 78 12.59 -6.44 -2.26
C ILE A 78 13.63 -5.60 -1.53
N LEU A 79 14.12 -4.54 -2.18
CA LEU A 79 15.11 -3.64 -1.63
C LEU A 79 14.49 -2.65 -0.64
N CYS A 80 13.33 -2.10 -0.99
CA CYS A 80 12.63 -1.14 -0.14
C CYS A 80 11.12 -1.11 -0.41
N ILE A 81 10.42 -0.51 0.55
CA ILE A 81 9.01 -0.15 0.46
C ILE A 81 8.93 1.37 0.66
N SER A 82 8.30 2.07 -0.27
CA SER A 82 8.07 3.52 -0.19
C SER A 82 6.59 3.82 0.01
N PHE A 83 6.31 4.99 0.61
CA PHE A 83 4.97 5.43 0.92
C PHE A 83 4.75 6.87 0.44
N SER A 84 3.61 7.10 -0.21
CA SER A 84 2.98 8.40 -0.35
C SER A 84 1.59 8.37 0.29
N ALA A 85 1.15 9.50 0.82
CA ALA A 85 -0.16 9.64 1.41
C ALA A 85 -0.67 11.07 1.19
N ILE A 86 -1.99 11.24 1.15
CA ILE A 86 -2.58 12.57 1.10
C ILE A 86 -2.31 13.32 2.41
N VAL A 87 -1.76 14.53 2.32
CA VAL A 87 -1.40 15.35 3.49
C VAL A 87 -2.39 16.50 3.66
N PHE A 88 -3.58 16.22 4.19
CA PHE A 88 -4.48 17.22 4.81
C PHE A 88 -5.47 16.62 5.82
N GLU A 89 -5.27 15.38 6.30
CA GLU A 89 -6.11 14.79 7.35
C GLU A 89 -5.54 15.07 8.75
N SER A 90 -6.42 15.47 9.67
CA SER A 90 -6.09 15.61 11.09
C SER A 90 -6.38 14.31 11.82
N PHE A 91 -5.36 13.72 12.44
CA PHE A 91 -5.48 12.48 13.19
C PHE A 91 -5.82 12.74 14.64
N LEU A 92 -6.90 12.13 15.12
CA LEU A 92 -7.11 11.95 16.55
C LEU A 92 -6.74 10.52 16.92
N LEU A 93 -5.46 10.29 17.24
CA LEU A 93 -5.02 9.03 17.82
C LEU A 93 -5.37 9.05 19.31
N THR A 94 -6.36 8.25 19.71
CA THR A 94 -6.54 7.92 21.13
C THR A 94 -5.70 6.68 21.40
N GLU A 95 -4.80 6.71 22.39
CA GLU A 95 -3.97 5.55 22.75
C GLU A 95 -4.85 4.36 23.16
N ARG A 96 -5.10 3.44 22.22
CA ARG A 96 -5.29 2.01 22.49
C ARG A 96 -4.80 1.22 21.27
N ALA A 97 -3.50 0.95 21.27
CA ALA A 97 -2.94 -0.10 20.44
C ALA A 97 -3.21 -1.44 21.13
N ASP A 98 -4.43 -1.95 21.02
CA ASP A 98 -4.73 -3.33 21.38
C ASP A 98 -4.40 -4.19 20.14
N TYR A 99 -3.14 -4.64 20.07
CA TYR A 99 -2.67 -5.67 19.13
C TYR A 99 -3.13 -7.07 19.56
#